data_AF-A0A953IPQ1-F1
#
_entry.id   AF-A0A953IPQ1-F1
#
_cell.length_a   1.000
_cell.length_b   1.000
_cell.length_c   1.000
_cell.angle_alpha   90.00
_cell.angle_beta   90.00
_cell.angle_gamma   90.00
#
_symmetry.space_group_name_H-M   'P 1'
#
loop_
_entity.id
_entity.type
_entity.pdbx_description
1 polymer ?
#
loop_
_entity_poly.entity_id
_entity_poly.type
_entity_poly.pdbx_seq_one_letter_code
_entity_poly.pdbx_strand_id
1 'polypeptide(L)' 'AVSLDMAKWWHPTRNTYFDRVSKRKITGAISEALSPRTAQAIAALKKPAMALKAEELLKGLTWLPAPLRLGSPQ' A
#
# COMPACT_ATOMS: atom_id res chain seq x y z
N ALA A 1 11.52 25.03 -5.49
CA ALA A 1 10.49 23.97 -5.45
C ALA A 1 10.65 23.22 -4.14
N VAL A 2 9.59 23.04 -3.34
CA VAL A 2 9.69 22.19 -2.15
C VAL A 2 9.75 20.75 -2.64
N SER A 3 10.91 20.11 -2.52
CA SER A 3 11.06 18.68 -2.76
C SER A 3 10.39 17.95 -1.60
N LEU A 4 9.05 17.94 -1.61
CA LEU A 4 8.25 17.19 -0.66
C LEU A 4 8.38 15.73 -1.04
N ASP A 5 9.33 15.08 -0.38
CA ASP A 5 9.53 13.64 -0.45
C ASP A 5 8.30 12.96 0.17
N MET A 6 7.23 12.82 -0.63
CA MET A 6 5.93 12.30 -0.18
C MET A 6 6.07 10.87 0.36
N ALA A 7 7.10 10.15 -0.08
CA ALA A 7 7.46 8.83 0.44
C ALA A 7 7.94 8.85 1.90
N LYS A 8 8.43 9.99 2.39
CA LYS A 8 8.88 10.15 3.78
C LYS A 8 7.75 10.42 4.77
N TRP A 9 6.60 10.90 4.29
CA TRP A 9 5.44 11.27 5.11
C TRP A 9 4.23 10.34 4.92
N TRP A 10 4.28 9.45 3.92
CA TRP A 10 3.20 8.53 3.61
C TRP A 10 3.39 7.18 4.32
N HIS A 11 2.46 6.84 5.21
CA HIS A 11 2.36 5.51 5.80
C HIS A 11 1.04 4.86 5.39
N PRO A 12 1.04 3.83 4.53
CA PRO A 12 -0.16 3.09 4.18
C PRO A 12 -0.56 2.19 5.35
N THR A 13 -1.26 2.77 6.34
CA THR A 13 -1.82 2.01 7.46
C THR A 13 -3.25 1.57 7.19
N ARG A 14 -3.71 0.60 7.98
CA ARG A 14 -5.08 0.11 8.01
C ARG A 14 -6.06 1.27 8.12
N ASN A 15 -5.84 2.16 9.08
CA ASN A 15 -6.79 3.22 9.40
C ASN A 15 -6.80 4.35 8.36
N THR A 16 -5.69 4.57 7.65
CA THR A 16 -5.53 5.74 6.76
C THR A 16 -5.80 5.41 5.30
N TYR A 17 -5.30 4.26 4.81
CA TYR A 17 -5.40 3.87 3.40
C TYR A 17 -6.28 2.64 3.21
N PHE A 18 -6.00 1.54 3.91
CA PHE A 18 -6.68 0.27 3.64
C PHE A 18 -8.15 0.24 4.05
N ASP A 19 -8.57 1.06 5.01
CA ASP A 19 -10.00 1.19 5.35
C ASP A 19 -10.79 1.90 4.25
N ARG A 20 -10.14 2.82 3.52
CA ARG A 20 -10.76 3.65 2.48
C ARG A 20 -10.72 3.02 1.09
N VAL A 21 -9.93 1.97 0.87
CA VAL A 21 -9.81 1.30 -0.43
C VAL A 21 -10.47 -0.09 -0.45
N SER A 22 -10.96 -0.47 -1.63
CA SER A 22 -11.59 -1.78 -1.86
C SER A 22 -10.57 -2.91 -1.75
N LYS A 23 -11.04 -4.15 -1.51
CA LYS A 23 -10.14 -5.30 -1.33
C LYS A 23 -9.14 -5.48 -2.49
N ARG A 24 -9.60 -5.26 -3.73
CA ARG A 24 -8.78 -5.31 -4.95
C ARG A 24 -7.62 -4.31 -4.95
N LYS A 25 -7.81 -3.11 -4.38
CA LYS A 25 -6.75 -2.10 -4.27
C LYS A 25 -5.70 -2.51 -3.25
N ILE A 26 -6.10 -3.14 -2.15
CA ILE A 26 -5.18 -3.66 -1.13
C ILE A 26 -4.28 -4.76 -1.74
N THR A 27 -4.88 -5.72 -2.44
CA THR A 27 -4.13 -6.79 -3.11
C THR A 27 -3.24 -6.25 -4.22
N GLY A 28 -3.71 -5.26 -5.00
CA GLY A 28 -2.88 -4.58 -6.00
C GLY A 28 -1.66 -3.91 -5.38
N ALA A 29 -1.86 -3.16 -4.29
CA ALA A 29 -0.78 -2.51 -3.55
C ALA A 29 0.28 -3.51 -3.07
N ILE A 30 -0.13 -4.63 -2.47
CA ILE A 30 0.80 -5.68 -2.00
C ILE A 30 1.46 -6.42 -3.16
N SER A 31 0.76 -6.58 -4.28
CA SER A 31 1.32 -7.18 -5.50
C SER A 31 2.43 -6.32 -6.09
N GLU A 32 2.25 -4.99 -6.08
CA GLU A 32 3.26 -4.02 -6.52
C GLU A 32 4.41 -3.88 -5.53
N ALA A 33 4.12 -3.90 -4.22
CA ALA A 33 5.10 -3.61 -3.18
C ALA A 33 6.00 -4.80 -2.83
N LEU A 34 5.43 -6.01 -2.80
CA LEU A 34 6.15 -7.22 -2.43
C LEU A 34 6.14 -8.22 -3.58
N SER A 35 4.96 -8.79 -3.89
CA SER A 35 4.78 -9.85 -4.87
C SER A 35 3.31 -10.22 -5.04
N PRO A 36 2.88 -10.65 -6.25
CA PRO A 36 1.52 -11.13 -6.51
C PRO A 36 1.13 -12.35 -5.67
N ARG A 37 2.11 -13.20 -5.31
CA ARG A 37 1.89 -14.35 -4.42
C ARG A 37 1.43 -13.92 -3.03
N THR A 38 2.06 -12.90 -2.46
CA THR A 38 1.67 -12.33 -1.16
C THR A 38 0.31 -11.65 -1.24
N ALA A 39 0.02 -10.98 -2.35
CA ALA A 39 -1.30 -10.39 -2.61
C ALA A 39 -2.42 -11.45 -2.63
N GLN A 40 -2.20 -12.58 -3.29
CA GLN A 40 -3.16 -13.70 -3.27
C GLN A 40 -3.33 -14.29 -1.88
N ALA A 41 -2.25 -14.42 -1.09
CA ALA A 41 -2.33 -14.93 0.27
C ALA A 41 -3.24 -14.08 1.16
N ILE A 42 -3.18 -12.75 1.04
CA ILE A 42 -4.06 -11.86 1.80
C ILE A 42 -5.45 -11.71 1.17
N ALA A 43 -5.63 -12.00 -0.12
CA ALA A 43 -6.91 -11.89 -0.81
C ALA A 43 -7.98 -12.84 -0.24
N ALA A 44 -7.56 -13.98 0.32
CA ALA A 44 -8.42 -14.94 1.00
C ALA A 44 -8.89 -14.45 2.38
N LEU A 45 -8.29 -13.39 2.93
CA LEU A 45 -8.61 -12.88 4.26
C LEU A 45 -9.86 -11.98 4.24
N LYS A 46 -10.51 -11.88 5.39
CA LYS A 46 -11.57 -10.88 5.61
C LYS A 46 -10.98 -9.47 5.54
N LYS A 47 -11.78 -8.50 5.10
CA LYS A 47 -11.38 -7.09 4.92
C LYS A 47 -10.57 -6.50 6.10
N PRO A 48 -10.98 -6.64 7.38
CA PRO A 48 -10.20 -6.12 8.50
C PRO A 48 -8.85 -6.83 8.68
N ALA A 49 -8.80 -8.16 8.53
CA ALA A 49 -7.57 -8.94 8.61
C ALA A 49 -6.62 -8.65 7.44
N MET A 50 -7.17 -8.45 6.24
CA MET A 50 -6.41 -8.10 5.05
C MET A 50 -5.77 -6.72 5.18
N ALA A 51 -6.50 -5.74 5.71
CA ALA A 51 -5.96 -4.40 5.96
C ALA A 51 -4.83 -4.40 7.01
N LEU A 52 -4.97 -5.20 8.07
CA LEU A 52 -3.95 -5.36 9.10
C LEU A 52 -2.70 -6.06 8.54
N LYS A 53 -2.87 -7.15 7.78
CA LYS A 53 -1.74 -7.85 7.15
C LYS A 53 -1.04 -6.99 6.11
N ALA A 54 -1.79 -6.24 5.32
CA ALA A 54 -1.22 -5.33 4.33
C ALA A 54 -0.44 -4.19 4.99
N GLU A 55 -0.91 -3.66 6.12
CA GLU A 55 -0.15 -2.71 6.94
C GLU A 55 1.15 -3.32 7.43
N GLU A 56 1.13 -4.52 8.04
CA GLU A 56 2.35 -5.19 8.49
C GLU A 56 3.35 -5.46 7.37
N LEU A 57 2.87 -5.85 6.19
CA LEU A 57 3.72 -6.14 5.03
C LEU A 57 4.33 -4.87 4.43
N LEU A 58 3.60 -3.74 4.45
CA LEU A 58 4.12 -2.45 4.00
C LEU A 58 4.87 -1.69 5.09
N LYS A 59 4.77 -2.10 6.35
CA LYS A 59 5.46 -1.47 7.48
C LYS A 59 6.96 -1.66 7.30
N GLY A 60 7.66 -0.56 7.04
CA GLY A 60 9.11 -0.54 6.76
C GLY A 60 9.46 -0.58 5.28
N LEU A 61 8.48 -0.69 4.38
CA LEU A 61 8.67 -0.45 2.95
C LEU A 61 8.32 1.00 2.62
N THR A 62 9.19 1.65 1.86
CA THR A 62 8.94 2.99 1.30
C THR A 62 8.01 2.92 0.08
N TRP A 63 6.97 2.08 0.15
CA TRP A 63 6.05 1.88 -0.96
C TRP A 63 5.08 3.06 -1.07
N LEU A 64 5.01 3.63 -2.27
CA LEU A 64 4.07 4.68 -2.63
C LEU A 64 3.12 4.16 -3.72
N PRO A 65 1.80 4.35 -3.63
CA PRO A 65 0.89 4.00 -4.72
C PRO A 65 1.17 4.86 -5.97
N ALA A 66 1.00 4.27 -7.16
CA ALA A 66 1.21 4.96 -8.45
C ALA A 66 0.64 6.40 -8.55
N PRO A 67 -0.60 6.71 -8.10
CA PRO A 67 -1.11 8.08 -8.13
C PRO A 67 -0.36 9.07 -7.23
N LEU A 68 0.35 8.61 -6.21
CA LEU A 68 1.23 9.45 -5.38
C LEU A 68 2.67 9.50 -5.91
N ARG A 69 3.05 8.65 -6.89
CA ARG A 69 4.36 8.69 -7.56
C ARG A 69 4.49 9.81 -8.60
N LEU A 70 3.44 10.62 -8.84
CA LEU A 70 3.36 11.68 -9.87
C LEU A 70 4.25 12.92 -9.60
N GLY A 71 5.44 12.72 -9.04
CA GLY A 71 6.48 13.74 -8.88
C GLY A 71 7.88 13.30 -9.31
N SER A 72 8.07 12.04 -9.73
CA SER A 72 9.32 11.62 -10.37
C SER A 72 9.15 11.73 -11.89
N PRO A 73 9.81 12.68 -12.56
CA PRO A 73 9.81 12.72 -14.02
C PRO A 73 10.44 11.41 -14.54
N GLN A 74 9.75 10.79 -15.49
CA GLN A 74 10.35 9.81 -16.40
C GLN A 74 11.32 10.54 -17.34
#